data_AF-A0A9D6LVX8-F1
#
_entry.id   AF-A0A9D6LVX8-F1
#
_cell.length_a   1.000
_cell.length_b   1.000
_cell.length_c   1.000
_cell.angle_alpha   90.00
_cell.angle_beta   90.00
_cell.angle_gamma   90.00
#
_symmetry.space_group_name_H-M   'P 1'
#
loop_
_entity.id
_entity.type
_entity.pdbx_description
1 polymer ?
#
loop_
_entity_poly.entity_id
_entity_poly.type
_entity_poly.pdbx_seq_one_letter_code
_entity_poly.pdbx_strand_id
1 'polypeptide(L)'
;MKRMNRRSFFKGTGLVLGAAAAETARPGLAASGAPQAQIPGTPVDFRYAPLSWQTAFCFPDDPHKSLAGERGELRYGHPGQGKGADYFPTVVEFSLRGMETNQVVRQELEAPAVPIIHTRIDRAEAFLELTTFASNDPGEGRVDNVMLEVRARTRERIRAAPLVVLKTRQEARVRNESGRGQVRLGGEGAPLFLASSSPLRGEDAGREFLLAAKEATATGERPLRCFFRFPQEGQSFERIQAGLDSPERLLEQARQYWQRQPSFGGKVRWKLAGQHDHFLAACARNILQAREVSQGRLIFQVGPTVYRGLWVVDGNFILEAARYLGYDAEVQQGLEATWARQQSDGGIFAGGGKEHWKDTGIAMFTLVRQAELSQDWSYFRAMQPNVLK
;
A
#
# COMPACT_ATOMS: atom_id res chain seq x y z
N MET A 1 -14.90 28.27 -33.65
CA MET A 1 -14.90 27.11 -32.72
C MET A 1 -15.58 27.50 -31.42
N LYS A 2 -16.74 26.92 -31.09
CA LYS A 2 -17.53 27.26 -29.88
C LYS A 2 -16.85 26.70 -28.62
N ARG A 3 -16.63 27.57 -27.61
CA ARG A 3 -16.15 27.19 -26.27
C ARG A 3 -17.12 26.21 -25.62
N MET A 4 -16.66 25.00 -25.34
CA MET A 4 -17.43 23.97 -24.66
C MET A 4 -17.30 24.16 -23.14
N ASN A 5 -18.41 24.37 -22.43
CA ASN A 5 -18.47 24.59 -20.99
C ASN A 5 -18.56 23.24 -20.25
N ARG A 6 -17.83 23.08 -19.15
CA ARG A 6 -17.76 21.90 -18.27
C ARG A 6 -19.13 21.26 -17.93
N ARG A 7 -20.22 22.04 -17.92
CA ARG A 7 -21.58 21.54 -17.65
C ARG A 7 -22.23 20.75 -18.78
N SER A 8 -21.81 20.91 -20.04
CA SER A 8 -22.42 20.19 -21.17
C SER A 8 -21.85 18.80 -21.39
N PHE A 9 -20.63 18.53 -20.91
CA PHE A 9 -20.01 17.20 -21.05
C PHE A 9 -20.68 16.15 -20.14
N PHE A 10 -20.99 16.52 -18.89
CA PHE A 10 -21.66 15.61 -17.95
C PHE A 10 -23.14 15.33 -18.26
N LYS A 11 -23.77 16.12 -19.14
CA LYS A 11 -25.15 15.85 -19.60
C LYS A 11 -25.21 14.81 -20.72
N GLY A 12 -24.10 14.50 -21.39
CA GLY A 12 -24.07 13.60 -22.55
C GLY A 12 -23.81 12.13 -22.21
N THR A 13 -23.29 11.81 -21.03
CA THR A 13 -22.91 10.45 -20.62
C THR A 13 -23.85 9.83 -19.57
N GLY A 14 -24.90 10.56 -19.16
CA GLY A 14 -25.78 10.18 -18.06
C GLY A 14 -27.17 9.66 -18.45
N LEU A 15 -27.31 8.91 -19.55
CA LEU A 15 -28.61 8.35 -19.96
C LEU A 15 -28.47 7.04 -20.77
N VAL A 16 -28.16 5.94 -20.09
CA VAL A 16 -28.85 4.65 -20.30
C VAL A 16 -28.88 3.94 -18.95
N LEU A 17 -29.98 4.13 -18.21
CA LEU A 17 -30.61 3.14 -17.32
C LEU A 17 -31.83 3.81 -16.68
N GLY A 18 -33.03 3.33 -17.05
CA GLY A 18 -34.28 3.65 -16.37
C GLY A 18 -35.10 4.79 -16.98
N ALA A 19 -35.78 4.51 -18.09
CA ALA A 19 -36.93 5.31 -18.50
C ALA A 19 -38.10 5.04 -17.54
N ALA A 20 -38.62 6.10 -16.91
CA ALA A 20 -40.03 6.21 -16.56
C ALA A 20 -40.42 7.68 -16.67
N ALA A 21 -41.32 7.95 -17.59
CA ALA A 21 -41.89 9.26 -17.84
C ALA A 21 -42.76 9.70 -16.65
N ALA A 22 -42.71 10.99 -16.32
CA ALA A 22 -43.85 11.70 -15.74
C ALA A 22 -43.71 13.21 -16.07
N GLU A 23 -44.77 13.73 -16.67
CA GLU A 23 -44.94 15.10 -17.14
C GLU A 23 -45.09 16.12 -16.00
N THR A 24 -44.68 17.36 -16.32
CA THR A 24 -45.17 18.67 -15.84
C THR A 24 -45.73 18.82 -14.41
N ALA A 25 -45.05 19.60 -13.56
CA ALA A 25 -45.71 20.47 -12.58
C ALA A 25 -44.81 21.66 -12.15
N ARG A 26 -45.47 22.79 -11.85
CA ARG A 26 -45.01 24.17 -11.60
C ARG A 26 -44.29 24.38 -10.25
N PRO A 27 -43.66 25.57 -10.02
CA PRO A 27 -42.74 25.78 -8.90
C PRO A 27 -43.46 26.14 -7.59
N GLY A 28 -42.91 25.65 -6.49
CA GLY A 28 -43.25 26.06 -5.13
C GLY A 28 -43.65 24.87 -4.26
N LEU A 29 -42.73 24.42 -3.40
CA LEU A 29 -42.95 23.97 -2.02
C LEU A 29 -41.64 23.43 -1.43
N ALA A 30 -41.54 23.61 -0.11
CA ALA A 30 -40.34 23.54 0.71
C ALA A 30 -39.56 22.21 0.62
N ALA A 31 -38.24 22.33 0.77
CA ALA A 31 -37.31 21.22 0.93
C ALA A 31 -37.57 20.48 2.24
N SER A 32 -38.31 19.38 2.19
CA SER A 32 -38.24 18.31 3.17
C SER A 32 -37.17 17.30 2.70
N GLY A 33 -36.15 17.09 3.54
CA GLY A 33 -35.09 16.13 3.28
C GLY A 33 -35.65 14.72 3.20
N ALA A 34 -35.84 14.21 1.99
CA ALA A 34 -36.09 12.80 1.77
C ALA A 34 -34.84 12.00 2.19
N PRO A 35 -34.99 10.89 2.93
CA PRO A 35 -33.87 10.01 3.20
C PRO A 35 -33.28 9.54 1.87
N GLN A 36 -31.97 9.72 1.68
CA GLN A 36 -31.25 9.11 0.56
C GLN A 36 -31.51 7.62 0.62
N ALA A 37 -32.37 7.13 -0.29
CA ALA A 37 -32.59 5.71 -0.47
C ALA A 37 -31.23 5.06 -0.71
N GLN A 38 -30.79 4.23 0.23
CA GLN A 38 -29.67 3.32 0.01
C GLN A 38 -30.08 2.42 -1.15
N ILE A 39 -29.58 2.70 -2.34
CA ILE A 39 -29.66 1.78 -3.46
C ILE A 39 -29.04 0.48 -2.94
N PRO A 40 -29.78 -0.66 -2.92
CA PRO A 40 -29.21 -1.93 -2.51
C PRO A 40 -27.97 -2.18 -3.35
N GLY A 41 -26.79 -2.14 -2.71
CA GLY A 41 -25.54 -2.25 -3.44
C GLY A 41 -25.46 -3.61 -4.11
N THR A 42 -25.27 -3.64 -5.42
CA THR A 42 -24.86 -4.87 -6.11
C THR A 42 -23.64 -5.43 -5.38
N PRO A 43 -23.65 -6.67 -4.90
CA PRO A 43 -22.51 -7.23 -4.20
C PRO A 43 -21.28 -7.24 -5.12
N VAL A 44 -20.10 -6.98 -4.57
CA VAL A 44 -18.84 -7.11 -5.31
C VAL A 44 -18.67 -8.56 -5.77
N ASP A 45 -18.50 -8.75 -7.06
CA ASP A 45 -18.27 -10.05 -7.66
C ASP A 45 -16.78 -10.43 -7.59
N PHE A 46 -16.44 -11.30 -6.64
CA PHE A 46 -15.06 -11.78 -6.44
C PHE A 46 -14.69 -12.99 -7.30
N ARG A 47 -15.55 -13.46 -8.23
CA ARG A 47 -15.24 -14.61 -9.10
C ARG A 47 -13.97 -14.41 -9.94
N TYR A 48 -13.61 -13.17 -10.22
CA TYR A 48 -12.43 -12.80 -11.01
C TYR A 48 -11.33 -12.15 -10.15
N ALA A 49 -11.37 -12.32 -8.83
CA ALA A 49 -10.29 -11.89 -7.96
C ALA A 49 -8.98 -12.61 -8.34
N PRO A 50 -7.82 -11.92 -8.31
CA PRO A 50 -6.56 -12.54 -8.67
C PRO A 50 -6.17 -13.64 -7.67
N LEU A 51 -5.53 -14.71 -8.17
CA LEU A 51 -5.08 -15.83 -7.35
C LEU A 51 -3.94 -15.47 -6.39
N SER A 52 -3.14 -14.47 -6.74
CA SER A 52 -2.07 -13.90 -5.91
C SER A 52 -2.21 -12.39 -5.91
N TRP A 53 -1.94 -11.78 -4.76
CA TRP A 53 -1.99 -10.35 -4.59
C TRP A 53 -0.98 -9.91 -3.54
N GLN A 54 -0.72 -8.61 -3.52
CA GLN A 54 0.11 -8.00 -2.50
C GLN A 54 -0.44 -6.63 -2.18
N THR A 55 -0.35 -6.24 -0.91
CA THR A 55 -0.93 -5.02 -0.40
C THR A 55 0.16 -4.15 0.21
N ALA A 56 0.27 -2.91 -0.27
CA ALA A 56 1.18 -1.94 0.30
C ALA A 56 0.63 -1.42 1.63
N PHE A 57 1.50 -1.34 2.63
CA PHE A 57 1.16 -0.75 3.95
C PHE A 57 2.13 0.33 4.41
N CYS A 58 2.96 0.82 3.49
CA CYS A 58 3.83 1.98 3.65
C CYS A 58 3.05 3.31 3.67
N PHE A 59 3.72 4.38 4.12
CA PHE A 59 3.16 5.73 4.11
C PHE A 59 3.23 6.37 2.70
N PRO A 60 2.46 7.44 2.44
CA PRO A 60 2.76 8.33 1.32
C PRO A 60 4.18 8.86 1.44
N ASP A 61 4.86 9.03 0.30
CA ASP A 61 6.23 9.58 0.19
C ASP A 61 7.35 8.71 0.80
N ASP A 62 6.98 7.55 1.34
CA ASP A 62 7.88 6.61 1.99
C ASP A 62 8.81 5.93 0.97
N PRO A 63 10.14 6.00 1.12
CA PRO A 63 11.07 5.24 0.27
C PRO A 63 11.05 3.73 0.58
N HIS A 64 10.46 3.31 1.70
CA HIS A 64 10.33 1.91 2.08
C HIS A 64 8.94 1.38 1.68
N LYS A 65 8.83 0.92 0.44
CA LYS A 65 7.58 0.36 -0.12
C LYS A 65 7.32 -1.07 0.38
N SER A 66 6.99 -1.19 1.67
CA SER A 66 6.67 -2.46 2.32
C SER A 66 5.38 -3.09 1.80
N LEU A 67 5.41 -4.41 1.62
CA LEU A 67 4.33 -5.20 1.06
C LEU A 67 4.02 -6.41 1.93
N ALA A 68 2.73 -6.69 2.12
CA ALA A 68 2.25 -7.96 2.63
C ALA A 68 1.69 -8.79 1.45
N GLY A 69 2.11 -10.04 1.35
CA GLY A 69 1.61 -10.99 0.35
C GLY A 69 0.29 -11.64 0.74
N GLU A 70 -0.26 -12.45 -0.16
CA GLU A 70 -1.53 -13.15 0.05
C GLU A 70 -1.52 -14.15 1.23
N ARG A 71 -0.34 -14.54 1.73
CA ARG A 71 -0.20 -15.43 2.90
C ARG A 71 0.05 -14.67 4.20
N GLY A 72 0.02 -13.33 4.17
CA GLY A 72 0.34 -12.46 5.30
C GLY A 72 1.84 -12.34 5.56
N GLU A 73 2.68 -12.80 4.62
CA GLU A 73 4.13 -12.66 4.68
C GLU A 73 4.58 -11.25 4.29
N LEU A 74 5.67 -10.77 4.89
CA LEU A 74 6.28 -9.50 4.48
C LEU A 74 7.26 -9.74 3.33
N ARG A 75 7.23 -8.85 2.33
CA ARG A 75 8.07 -8.93 1.14
C ARG A 75 8.92 -7.67 1.01
N TYR A 76 10.25 -7.84 1.02
CA TYR A 76 11.21 -6.74 1.14
C TYR A 76 12.22 -6.68 0.00
N GLY A 77 12.63 -5.45 -0.35
CA GLY A 77 13.82 -5.20 -1.16
C GLY A 77 13.65 -5.50 -2.65
N HIS A 78 12.43 -5.43 -3.20
CA HIS A 78 12.24 -5.57 -4.65
C HIS A 78 13.08 -4.50 -5.39
N PRO A 79 13.98 -4.87 -6.31
CA PRO A 79 14.94 -3.94 -6.92
C PRO A 79 14.35 -3.08 -8.05
N GLY A 80 13.02 -3.00 -8.15
CA GLY A 80 12.35 -2.42 -9.32
C GLY A 80 12.52 -3.24 -10.60
N GLN A 81 12.82 -2.55 -11.70
CA GLN A 81 12.95 -3.11 -13.04
C GLN A 81 13.98 -4.26 -13.13
N GLY A 82 13.74 -5.22 -14.03
CA GLY A 82 14.68 -6.31 -14.33
C GLY A 82 14.50 -7.57 -13.48
N LYS A 83 13.52 -7.58 -12.58
CA LYS A 83 13.07 -8.77 -11.84
C LYS A 83 11.56 -8.96 -12.02
N GLY A 84 11.07 -10.19 -11.83
CA GLY A 84 9.64 -10.50 -11.84
C GLY A 84 8.95 -9.92 -10.59
N ALA A 85 7.64 -9.70 -10.67
CA ALA A 85 6.86 -9.07 -9.59
C ALA A 85 6.81 -9.88 -8.29
N ASP A 86 7.15 -11.16 -8.35
CA ASP A 86 7.26 -12.11 -7.27
C ASP A 86 8.66 -12.18 -6.64
N TYR A 87 9.65 -11.50 -7.22
CA TYR A 87 11.03 -11.53 -6.72
C TYR A 87 11.22 -10.60 -5.52
N PHE A 88 11.62 -11.17 -4.39
CA PHE A 88 12.04 -10.43 -3.22
C PHE A 88 13.30 -11.07 -2.63
N PRO A 89 14.40 -10.31 -2.39
CA PRO A 89 15.60 -10.84 -1.75
C PRO A 89 15.36 -11.31 -0.31
N THR A 90 14.32 -10.79 0.35
CA THR A 90 13.95 -11.18 1.70
C THR A 90 12.43 -11.29 1.82
N VAL A 91 11.95 -12.46 2.26
CA VAL A 91 10.54 -12.74 2.58
C VAL A 91 10.44 -13.24 4.02
N VAL A 92 9.47 -12.74 4.77
CA VAL A 92 9.24 -13.08 6.19
C VAL A 92 7.85 -13.69 6.34
N GLU A 93 7.77 -15.00 6.53
CA GLU A 93 6.52 -15.72 6.75
C GLU A 93 6.29 -15.95 8.26
N PHE A 94 5.03 -16.05 8.66
CA PHE A 94 4.63 -16.27 10.05
C PHE A 94 3.85 -17.57 10.18
N SER A 95 4.16 -18.39 11.18
CA SER A 95 3.52 -19.68 11.40
C SER A 95 3.62 -20.14 12.86
N LEU A 96 3.34 -21.42 13.12
CA LEU A 96 3.58 -22.10 14.40
C LEU A 96 4.54 -23.27 14.19
N ARG A 97 5.46 -23.50 15.13
CA ARG A 97 6.38 -24.65 15.09
C ARG A 97 5.61 -25.97 15.18
N GLY A 98 6.01 -26.95 14.37
CA GLY A 98 5.51 -28.33 14.44
C GLY A 98 4.08 -28.54 13.96
N MET A 99 3.48 -27.55 13.30
CA MET A 99 2.12 -27.60 12.76
C MET A 99 2.16 -27.66 11.22
N GLU A 100 1.02 -27.98 10.60
CA GLU A 100 0.85 -28.18 9.14
C GLU A 100 1.23 -26.94 8.29
N THR A 101 1.01 -26.96 6.97
CA THR A 101 1.19 -25.78 6.11
C THR A 101 0.12 -24.72 6.35
N ASN A 102 0.48 -23.43 6.40
CA ASN A 102 -0.47 -22.33 6.62
C ASN A 102 -1.66 -22.41 5.64
N GLN A 103 -2.89 -22.41 6.18
CA GLN A 103 -4.11 -22.25 5.40
C GLN A 103 -4.69 -20.85 5.67
N VAL A 104 -4.45 -19.92 4.76
CA VAL A 104 -5.01 -18.57 4.87
C VAL A 104 -6.49 -18.63 4.49
N VAL A 105 -7.37 -18.26 5.42
CA VAL A 105 -8.83 -18.31 5.21
C VAL A 105 -9.41 -16.92 4.94
N ARG A 106 -8.72 -15.87 5.37
CA ARG A 106 -9.15 -14.48 5.19
C ARG A 106 -7.96 -13.55 5.26
N GLN A 107 -7.93 -12.57 4.38
CA GLN A 107 -7.07 -11.40 4.50
C GLN A 107 -7.89 -10.16 4.14
N GLU A 108 -7.77 -9.11 4.93
CA GLU A 108 -8.48 -7.87 4.69
C GLU A 108 -7.73 -6.65 5.22
N LEU A 109 -8.16 -5.48 4.77
CA LEU A 109 -7.77 -4.20 5.31
C LEU A 109 -8.74 -3.83 6.43
N GLU A 110 -8.24 -3.17 7.48
CA GLU A 110 -9.08 -2.67 8.57
C GLU A 110 -10.15 -1.70 8.08
N ALA A 111 -9.82 -0.87 7.09
CA ALA A 111 -10.77 -0.06 6.34
C ALA A 111 -10.20 0.26 4.94
N PRO A 112 -11.02 0.69 3.97
CA PRO A 112 -10.55 0.99 2.62
C PRO A 112 -9.40 2.01 2.58
N ALA A 113 -9.41 3.03 3.45
CA ALA A 113 -8.36 4.04 3.54
C ALA A 113 -7.23 3.70 4.55
N VAL A 114 -7.37 2.62 5.32
CA VAL A 114 -6.45 2.29 6.43
C VAL A 114 -5.71 1.00 6.10
N PRO A 115 -4.41 1.06 5.70
CA PRO A 115 -3.61 -0.08 5.35
C PRO A 115 -3.04 -0.81 6.56
N ILE A 116 -3.91 -1.14 7.50
CA ILE A 116 -3.67 -2.14 8.54
C ILE A 116 -4.25 -3.45 8.00
N ILE A 117 -3.41 -4.47 7.86
CA ILE A 117 -3.78 -5.73 7.19
C ILE A 117 -3.99 -6.80 8.25
N HIS A 118 -5.16 -7.42 8.23
CA HIS A 118 -5.53 -8.54 9.09
C HIS A 118 -5.51 -9.81 8.25
N THR A 119 -4.66 -10.77 8.61
CA THR A 119 -4.60 -12.10 7.99
C THR A 119 -4.95 -13.17 9.00
N ARG A 120 -5.94 -14.01 8.68
CA ARG A 120 -6.32 -15.17 9.49
C ARG A 120 -5.82 -16.45 8.84
N ILE A 121 -5.08 -17.23 9.62
CA ILE A 121 -4.56 -18.54 9.23
C ILE A 121 -5.18 -19.59 10.14
N ASP A 122 -5.88 -20.54 9.53
CA ASP A 122 -6.56 -21.60 10.25
C ASP A 122 -5.68 -22.84 10.39
N ARG A 123 -5.84 -23.52 11.54
CA ARG A 123 -5.26 -24.83 11.87
C ARG A 123 -6.37 -25.73 12.43
N ALA A 124 -6.10 -27.03 12.49
CA ALA A 124 -7.03 -28.00 13.09
C ALA A 124 -7.42 -27.62 14.53
N GLU A 125 -6.44 -27.27 15.38
CA GLU A 125 -6.66 -26.99 16.81
C GLU A 125 -6.56 -25.51 17.21
N ALA A 126 -6.15 -24.64 16.28
CA ALA A 126 -5.83 -23.25 16.55
C ALA A 126 -6.18 -22.34 15.38
N PHE A 127 -6.11 -21.03 15.59
CA PHE A 127 -5.94 -20.09 14.50
C PHE A 127 -4.92 -19.02 14.89
N LEU A 128 -4.28 -18.45 13.88
CA LEU A 128 -3.40 -17.31 14.01
C LEU A 128 -4.08 -16.08 13.38
N GLU A 129 -3.97 -14.95 14.07
CA GLU A 129 -4.30 -13.64 13.52
C GLU A 129 -3.01 -12.82 13.43
N LEU A 130 -2.72 -12.34 12.22
CA LEU A 130 -1.63 -11.41 11.94
C LEU A 130 -2.22 -10.03 11.71
N THR A 131 -1.82 -9.05 12.51
CA THR A 131 -2.09 -7.63 12.25
C THR A 131 -0.80 -6.96 11.80
N THR A 132 -0.71 -6.64 10.51
CA THR A 132 0.46 -6.02 9.87
C THR A 132 0.21 -4.53 9.63
N PHE A 133 1.14 -3.69 10.06
CA PHE A 133 1.03 -2.23 9.91
C PHE A 133 2.38 -1.53 9.98
N ALA A 134 2.44 -0.31 9.47
CA ALA A 134 3.59 0.58 9.57
C ALA A 134 3.44 1.58 10.72
N SER A 135 4.52 1.86 11.44
CA SER A 135 4.65 3.01 12.34
C SER A 135 5.78 3.93 11.87
N ASN A 136 5.65 5.22 12.19
CA ASN A 136 6.68 6.23 11.94
C ASN A 136 6.68 7.26 13.08
N ASP A 137 6.95 6.78 14.29
CA ASP A 137 7.05 7.64 15.47
C ASP A 137 8.35 8.46 15.35
N PRO A 138 8.35 9.80 15.53
CA PRO A 138 9.56 10.61 15.44
C PRO A 138 10.75 10.09 16.27
N GLY A 139 10.48 9.46 17.42
CA GLY A 139 11.52 8.86 18.27
C GLY A 139 12.13 7.58 17.67
N GLU A 140 11.35 6.81 16.91
CA GLU A 140 11.74 5.49 16.41
C GLU A 140 12.09 5.48 14.91
N GLY A 141 11.54 6.41 14.12
CA GLY A 141 11.60 6.38 12.66
C GLY A 141 10.65 5.34 12.04
N ARG A 142 10.88 5.00 10.77
CA ARG A 142 10.03 4.08 10.01
C ARG A 142 10.26 2.62 10.40
N VAL A 143 9.22 1.98 10.94
CA VAL A 143 9.25 0.57 11.40
C VAL A 143 8.01 -0.17 10.92
N ASP A 144 8.19 -1.35 10.30
CA ASP A 144 7.07 -2.25 10.05
C ASP A 144 6.83 -3.13 11.26
N ASN A 145 5.56 -3.46 11.52
CA ASN A 145 5.17 -4.18 12.71
C ASN A 145 4.19 -5.30 12.34
N VAL A 146 4.34 -6.44 13.01
CA VAL A 146 3.40 -7.57 12.93
C VAL A 146 3.08 -8.04 14.33
N MET A 147 1.81 -7.95 14.70
CA MET A 147 1.27 -8.61 15.88
C MET A 147 0.74 -9.98 15.48
N LEU A 148 1.26 -11.03 16.10
CA LEU A 148 0.83 -12.40 15.92
C LEU A 148 0.07 -12.84 17.17
N GLU A 149 -1.21 -13.16 17.02
CA GLU A 149 -2.03 -13.74 18.08
C GLU A 149 -2.39 -15.19 17.73
N VAL A 150 -2.24 -16.10 18.69
CA VAL A 150 -2.65 -17.50 18.56
C VAL A 150 -3.78 -17.77 19.55
N ARG A 151 -4.89 -18.32 19.07
CA ARG A 151 -6.02 -18.74 19.90
C ARG A 151 -6.34 -20.21 19.68
N ALA A 152 -6.72 -20.89 20.75
CA ALA A 152 -7.24 -22.26 20.67
C ALA A 152 -8.62 -22.25 19.99
N ARG A 153 -8.89 -23.24 19.12
CA ARG A 153 -10.15 -23.37 18.40
C ARG A 153 -11.08 -24.39 19.04
N THR A 154 -10.58 -25.61 19.18
CA THR A 154 -11.39 -26.79 19.55
C THR A 154 -11.10 -27.27 20.96
N ARG A 155 -9.85 -27.14 21.40
CA ARG A 155 -9.41 -27.47 22.76
C ARG A 155 -9.53 -26.23 23.65
N GLU A 156 -9.75 -26.46 24.95
CA GLU A 156 -9.72 -25.39 25.95
C GLU A 156 -8.35 -24.67 26.00
N ARG A 157 -7.27 -25.43 25.78
CA ARG A 157 -5.89 -24.96 25.80
C ARG A 157 -5.03 -25.66 24.76
N ILE A 158 -4.10 -24.93 24.18
CA ILE A 158 -3.05 -25.47 23.29
C ILE A 158 -1.68 -24.95 23.74
N ARG A 159 -0.62 -25.69 23.45
CA ARG A 159 0.75 -25.16 23.49
C ARG A 159 1.18 -24.80 22.08
N ALA A 160 1.72 -23.61 21.90
CA ALA A 160 2.14 -23.11 20.62
C ALA A 160 3.46 -22.34 20.75
N ALA A 161 4.30 -22.44 19.74
CA ALA A 161 5.49 -21.63 19.58
C ALA A 161 5.37 -20.83 18.28
N PRO A 162 5.17 -19.50 18.35
CA PRO A 162 5.17 -18.64 17.17
C PRO A 162 6.48 -18.80 16.41
N LEU A 163 6.38 -18.90 15.10
CA LEU A 163 7.50 -19.14 14.20
C LEU A 163 7.56 -18.03 13.17
N VAL A 164 8.73 -17.42 13.01
CA VAL A 164 9.06 -16.58 11.87
C VAL A 164 9.96 -17.39 10.94
N VAL A 165 9.58 -17.52 9.67
CA VAL A 165 10.37 -18.20 8.64
C VAL A 165 10.93 -17.13 7.73
N LEU A 166 12.26 -17.02 7.73
CA LEU A 166 12.97 -16.02 6.97
C LEU A 166 13.60 -16.65 5.72
N LYS A 167 13.15 -16.19 4.55
CA LYS A 167 13.68 -16.62 3.24
C LYS A 167 14.56 -15.51 2.70
N THR A 168 15.86 -15.69 2.79
CA THR A 168 16.86 -14.71 2.34
C THR A 168 18.17 -15.41 2.00
N ARG A 169 19.01 -14.74 1.21
CA ARG A 169 20.37 -15.19 0.90
C ARG A 169 21.41 -14.71 1.93
N GLN A 170 21.01 -13.84 2.85
CA GLN A 170 21.88 -13.29 3.88
C GLN A 170 21.94 -14.20 5.10
N GLU A 171 23.11 -14.33 5.72
CA GLU A 171 23.24 -15.04 6.99
C GLU A 171 22.43 -14.31 8.08
N ALA A 172 21.63 -15.06 8.86
CA ALA A 172 20.87 -14.53 9.97
C ALA A 172 21.54 -14.84 11.31
N ARG A 173 21.73 -13.81 12.14
CA ARG A 173 22.29 -13.95 13.48
C ARG A 173 21.26 -13.54 14.53
N VAL A 174 21.01 -14.45 15.47
CA VAL A 174 20.06 -14.24 16.56
C VAL A 174 20.80 -13.87 17.84
N ARG A 175 20.37 -12.80 18.49
CA ARG A 175 20.81 -12.41 19.83
C ARG A 175 19.58 -12.26 20.72
N ASN A 176 19.67 -12.74 21.96
CA ASN A 176 18.65 -12.52 22.96
C ASN A 176 19.19 -11.62 24.06
N GLU A 177 18.42 -10.62 24.45
CA GLU A 177 18.81 -9.64 25.46
C GLU A 177 17.55 -9.16 26.19
N SER A 178 17.60 -9.12 27.52
CA SER A 178 16.48 -8.68 28.36
C SER A 178 15.13 -9.35 28.03
N GLY A 179 15.16 -10.64 27.67
CA GLY A 179 13.95 -11.40 27.32
C GLY A 179 13.38 -11.08 25.93
N ARG A 180 14.11 -10.38 25.07
CA ARG A 180 13.73 -10.01 23.70
C ARG A 180 14.65 -10.68 22.69
N GLY A 181 14.12 -11.00 21.52
CA GLY A 181 14.90 -11.52 20.39
C GLY A 181 15.29 -10.40 19.43
N GLN A 182 16.51 -10.48 18.89
CA GLN A 182 17.04 -9.60 17.86
C GLN A 182 17.61 -10.45 16.73
N VAL A 183 17.38 -10.04 15.50
CA VAL A 183 17.95 -10.69 14.31
C VAL A 183 18.61 -9.64 13.42
N ARG A 184 19.84 -9.93 13.01
CA ARG A 184 20.62 -9.14 12.03
C ARG A 184 20.89 -9.98 10.80
N LEU A 185 20.87 -9.37 9.63
CA LEU A 185 21.13 -10.04 8.35
C LEU A 185 22.39 -9.49 7.70
N GLY A 186 23.33 -10.38 7.33
CA GLY A 186 24.58 -9.98 6.65
C GLY A 186 25.82 -9.90 7.56
N GLY A 187 25.82 -10.62 8.69
CA GLY A 187 27.01 -10.81 9.52
C GLY A 187 27.20 -9.80 10.66
N GLU A 188 28.43 -9.71 11.17
CA GLU A 188 28.77 -8.87 12.32
C GLU A 188 28.71 -7.38 11.96
N GLY A 189 28.08 -6.57 12.81
CA GLY A 189 27.87 -5.14 12.56
C GLY A 189 26.72 -4.80 11.59
N ALA A 190 26.08 -5.79 10.96
CA ALA A 190 24.92 -5.55 10.11
C ALA A 190 23.77 -4.89 10.89
N PRO A 191 22.96 -4.02 10.25
CA PRO A 191 21.85 -3.36 10.92
C PRO A 191 20.84 -4.36 11.49
N LEU A 192 20.11 -3.93 12.52
CA LEU A 192 18.99 -4.70 13.04
C LEU A 192 17.98 -4.93 11.91
N PHE A 193 17.52 -6.17 11.75
CA PHE A 193 16.51 -6.52 10.76
C PHE A 193 15.15 -6.83 11.42
N LEU A 194 15.19 -7.54 12.55
CA LEU A 194 13.99 -7.87 13.31
C LEU A 194 14.26 -7.74 14.81
N ALA A 195 13.29 -7.18 15.53
CA ALA A 195 13.17 -7.26 16.97
C ALA A 195 11.87 -7.98 17.33
N SER A 196 11.92 -8.82 18.37
CA SER A 196 10.78 -9.61 18.84
C SER A 196 10.52 -9.34 20.32
N SER A 197 9.24 -9.31 20.69
CA SER A 197 8.79 -9.17 22.07
C SER A 197 9.12 -10.39 22.94
N SER A 198 9.58 -11.49 22.34
CA SER A 198 9.94 -12.77 22.96
C SER A 198 11.35 -13.19 22.54
N PRO A 199 12.09 -13.97 23.35
CA PRO A 199 13.35 -14.55 22.91
C PRO A 199 13.14 -15.47 21.70
N LEU A 200 14.10 -15.46 20.78
CA LEU A 200 14.08 -16.26 19.57
C LEU A 200 15.18 -17.33 19.62
N ARG A 201 14.81 -18.55 19.19
CA ARG A 201 15.76 -19.61 18.86
C ARG A 201 15.86 -19.69 17.33
N GLY A 202 17.04 -19.39 16.81
CA GLY A 202 17.37 -19.55 15.39
C GLY A 202 17.79 -20.97 15.06
N GLU A 203 17.36 -21.44 13.90
CA GLU A 203 17.75 -22.70 13.30
C GLU A 203 17.89 -22.47 11.78
N ASP A 204 19.07 -22.78 11.23
CA ASP A 204 19.32 -22.71 9.79
C ASP A 204 18.85 -24.02 9.15
N ALA A 205 17.78 -23.95 8.35
CA ALA A 205 17.23 -25.08 7.62
C ALA A 205 17.75 -25.15 6.16
N GLY A 206 18.87 -24.46 5.88
CA GLY A 206 19.56 -24.43 4.59
C GLY A 206 18.97 -23.45 3.59
N ARG A 207 17.67 -23.57 3.27
CA ARG A 207 16.97 -22.64 2.35
C ARG A 207 16.29 -21.48 3.09
N GLU A 208 16.06 -21.65 4.37
CA GLU A 208 15.25 -20.76 5.21
C GLU A 208 15.84 -20.73 6.63
N PHE A 209 15.73 -19.60 7.31
CA PHE A 209 16.04 -19.51 8.74
C PHE A 209 14.75 -19.56 9.54
N LEU A 210 14.68 -20.50 10.47
CA LEU A 210 13.55 -20.70 11.37
C LEU A 210 13.83 -19.98 12.68
N LEU A 211 12.97 -19.03 13.04
CA LEU A 211 13.09 -18.22 14.25
C LEU A 211 11.89 -18.52 15.16
N ALA A 212 12.06 -19.47 16.06
CA ALA A 212 11.01 -19.89 16.99
C ALA A 212 11.02 -18.99 18.24
N ALA A 213 9.90 -18.33 18.52
CA ALA A 213 9.66 -17.66 19.78
C ALA A 213 9.43 -18.69 20.90
N LYS A 214 9.54 -18.22 22.16
CA LYS A 214 9.26 -19.05 23.34
C LYS A 214 7.88 -19.71 23.25
N GLU A 215 7.85 -21.03 23.42
CA GLU A 215 6.60 -21.78 23.52
C GLU A 215 5.79 -21.35 24.76
N ALA A 216 4.48 -21.23 24.58
CA ALA A 216 3.57 -20.88 25.65
C ALA A 216 2.17 -21.45 25.41
N THR A 217 1.34 -21.41 26.45
CA THR A 217 -0.06 -21.85 26.39
C THR A 217 -0.94 -20.74 25.83
N ALA A 218 -1.85 -21.09 24.93
CA ALA A 218 -2.93 -20.23 24.44
C ALA A 218 -4.30 -20.87 24.74
N THR A 219 -5.29 -20.04 25.04
CA THR A 219 -6.70 -20.44 25.13
C THR A 219 -7.56 -19.57 24.20
N GLY A 220 -8.87 -19.82 24.13
CA GLY A 220 -9.78 -18.96 23.37
C GLY A 220 -9.83 -17.52 23.93
N GLU A 221 -9.85 -17.37 25.26
CA GLU A 221 -9.95 -16.08 25.95
C GLU A 221 -8.60 -15.39 26.17
N ARG A 222 -7.52 -16.16 26.31
CA ARG A 222 -6.17 -15.67 26.56
C ARG A 222 -5.27 -16.07 25.39
N PRO A 223 -5.21 -15.26 24.32
CA PRO A 223 -4.35 -15.53 23.19
C PRO A 223 -2.88 -15.51 23.61
N LEU A 224 -2.08 -16.38 22.98
CA LEU A 224 -0.62 -16.20 22.97
C LEU A 224 -0.28 -15.11 21.97
N ARG A 225 0.42 -14.05 22.43
CA ARG A 225 0.84 -12.92 21.60
C ARG A 225 2.35 -12.88 21.42
N CYS A 226 2.79 -12.59 20.20
CA CYS A 226 4.16 -12.19 19.91
C CYS A 226 4.14 -10.98 18.98
N PHE A 227 4.98 -9.99 19.26
CA PHE A 227 5.08 -8.77 18.48
C PHE A 227 6.45 -8.68 17.82
N PHE A 228 6.46 -8.48 16.51
CA PHE A 228 7.65 -8.40 15.68
C PHE A 228 7.75 -7.02 15.05
N ARG A 229 8.95 -6.46 15.05
CA ARG A 229 9.24 -5.12 14.54
C ARG A 229 10.42 -5.18 13.57
N PHE A 230 10.30 -4.53 12.43
CA PHE A 230 11.26 -4.56 11.34
C PHE A 230 11.68 -3.11 11.00
N PRO A 231 12.78 -2.60 11.59
CA PRO A 231 13.30 -1.27 11.29
C PRO A 231 13.66 -1.13 9.81
N GLN A 232 13.23 -0.04 9.17
CA GLN A 232 13.44 0.19 7.73
C GLN A 232 14.60 1.15 7.44
N GLU A 233 14.99 1.97 8.41
CA GLU A 233 15.98 3.05 8.29
C GLU A 233 17.31 2.72 9.02
N GLY A 234 17.56 1.43 9.29
CA GLY A 234 18.77 0.98 9.98
C GLY A 234 18.80 1.32 11.47
N GLN A 235 17.63 1.48 12.10
CA GLN A 235 17.53 1.82 13.51
C GLN A 235 18.11 0.73 14.41
N SER A 236 18.71 1.14 15.53
CA SER A 236 19.23 0.21 16.53
C SER A 236 18.10 -0.40 17.38
N PHE A 237 18.42 -1.46 18.12
CA PHE A 237 17.46 -2.09 19.03
C PHE A 237 17.05 -1.13 20.13
N GLU A 238 18.00 -0.37 20.67
CA GLU A 238 17.79 0.57 21.76
C GLU A 238 16.78 1.66 21.39
N ARG A 239 16.77 2.05 20.11
CA ARG A 239 15.85 3.06 19.57
C ARG A 239 14.41 2.56 19.48
N ILE A 240 14.19 1.26 19.20
CA ILE A 240 12.85 0.72 18.92
C ILE A 240 12.32 -0.22 20.02
N GLN A 241 13.13 -0.57 21.01
CA GLN A 241 12.75 -1.57 22.03
C GLN A 241 11.55 -1.12 22.87
N ALA A 242 11.39 0.18 23.13
CA ALA A 242 10.31 0.69 23.96
C ALA A 242 8.93 0.40 23.37
N GLY A 243 8.76 0.48 22.05
CA GLY A 243 7.48 0.13 21.44
C GLY A 243 7.16 -1.37 21.42
N LEU A 244 8.11 -2.26 21.77
CA LEU A 244 7.79 -3.69 22.01
C LEU A 244 6.89 -3.90 23.25
N ASP A 245 6.86 -2.93 24.17
CA ASP A 245 6.02 -2.95 25.37
C ASP A 245 4.63 -2.33 25.15
N SER A 246 4.36 -1.75 23.99
CA SER A 246 3.08 -1.07 23.73
C SER A 246 2.61 -1.25 22.27
N PRO A 247 2.42 -2.49 21.80
CA PRO A 247 1.97 -2.74 20.43
C PRO A 247 0.62 -2.09 20.13
N GLU A 248 -0.31 -2.09 21.08
CA GLU A 248 -1.64 -1.48 20.92
C GLU A 248 -1.55 0.04 20.73
N ARG A 249 -0.62 0.71 21.43
CA ARG A 249 -0.37 2.15 21.24
C ARG A 249 0.10 2.44 19.82
N LEU A 250 1.05 1.65 19.30
CA LEU A 250 1.58 1.81 17.95
C LEU A 250 0.51 1.55 16.89
N LEU A 251 -0.31 0.51 17.08
CA LEU A 251 -1.42 0.19 16.19
C LEU A 251 -2.45 1.32 16.15
N GLU A 252 -2.82 1.86 17.31
CA GLU A 252 -3.75 2.98 17.41
C GLU A 252 -3.17 4.26 16.77
N GLN A 253 -1.89 4.54 16.96
CA GLN A 253 -1.23 5.66 16.28
C GLN A 253 -1.24 5.51 14.76
N ALA A 254 -0.99 4.30 14.24
CA ALA A 254 -1.07 4.02 12.81
C ALA A 254 -2.50 4.24 12.29
N ARG A 255 -3.51 3.72 12.99
CA ARG A 255 -4.92 3.92 12.67
C ARG A 255 -5.28 5.40 12.61
N GLN A 256 -4.90 6.15 13.64
CA GLN A 256 -5.15 7.59 13.72
C GLN A 256 -4.44 8.38 12.62
N TYR A 257 -3.21 8.01 12.26
CA TYR A 257 -2.52 8.61 11.14
C TYR A 257 -3.36 8.48 9.87
N TRP A 258 -3.80 7.27 9.54
CA TRP A 258 -4.53 7.01 8.30
C TRP A 258 -5.93 7.59 8.29
N GLN A 259 -6.60 7.67 9.45
CA GLN A 259 -7.88 8.37 9.58
C GLN A 259 -7.74 9.88 9.37
N ARG A 260 -6.60 10.48 9.73
CA ARG A 260 -6.31 11.90 9.52
C ARG A 260 -5.73 12.20 8.15
N GLN A 261 -5.11 11.23 7.49
CA GLN A 261 -4.52 11.38 6.17
C GLN A 261 -5.61 11.74 5.14
N PRO A 262 -5.55 12.92 4.50
CA PRO A 262 -6.52 13.29 3.49
C PRO A 262 -6.43 12.35 2.28
N SER A 263 -7.56 11.78 1.88
CA SER A 263 -7.65 11.05 0.60
C SER A 263 -7.58 11.98 -0.61
N PHE A 264 -7.95 13.26 -0.43
CA PHE A 264 -8.03 14.28 -1.48
C PHE A 264 -7.25 15.54 -1.12
N GLY A 265 -6.54 16.09 -2.11
CA GLY A 265 -5.77 17.33 -2.00
C GLY A 265 -6.61 18.59 -2.28
N GLY A 266 -6.10 19.73 -1.81
CA GLY A 266 -6.68 21.05 -2.08
C GLY A 266 -8.17 21.15 -1.76
N LYS A 267 -8.95 21.65 -2.74
CA LYS A 267 -10.40 21.86 -2.64
C LYS A 267 -11.22 20.68 -3.16
N VAL A 268 -10.58 19.61 -3.62
CA VAL A 268 -11.29 18.45 -4.16
C VAL A 268 -11.92 17.66 -3.03
N ARG A 269 -13.21 17.34 -3.17
CA ARG A 269 -13.94 16.42 -2.30
C ARG A 269 -14.85 15.56 -3.17
N TRP A 270 -14.59 14.26 -3.14
CA TRP A 270 -15.47 13.28 -3.75
C TRP A 270 -16.27 12.58 -2.66
N LYS A 271 -17.50 12.20 -2.98
CA LYS A 271 -18.31 11.29 -2.17
C LYS A 271 -19.16 10.47 -3.11
N LEU A 272 -18.99 9.16 -3.07
CA LEU A 272 -19.81 8.21 -3.83
C LEU A 272 -20.77 7.50 -2.87
N ALA A 273 -21.72 6.76 -3.43
CA ALA A 273 -22.68 6.00 -2.64
C ALA A 273 -22.15 4.58 -2.35
N GLY A 274 -22.28 4.17 -1.08
CA GLY A 274 -22.04 2.79 -0.65
C GLY A 274 -20.65 2.28 -0.98
N GLN A 275 -20.58 1.07 -1.54
CA GLN A 275 -19.32 0.36 -1.82
C GLN A 275 -18.41 1.10 -2.81
N HIS A 276 -18.96 1.92 -3.71
CA HIS A 276 -18.15 2.72 -4.64
C HIS A 276 -17.27 3.74 -3.90
N ASP A 277 -17.73 4.26 -2.76
CA ASP A 277 -16.93 5.18 -1.93
C ASP A 277 -15.75 4.44 -1.27
N HIS A 278 -15.97 3.18 -0.88
CA HIS A 278 -14.90 2.31 -0.38
C HIS A 278 -13.85 2.04 -1.47
N PHE A 279 -14.27 1.74 -2.71
CA PHE A 279 -13.35 1.58 -3.83
C PHE A 279 -12.56 2.87 -4.10
N LEU A 280 -13.22 4.02 -4.12
CA LEU A 280 -12.56 5.31 -4.31
C LEU A 280 -11.51 5.57 -3.23
N ALA A 281 -11.85 5.33 -1.95
CA ALA A 281 -10.93 5.51 -0.83
C ALA A 281 -9.72 4.57 -0.93
N ALA A 282 -9.93 3.30 -1.27
CA ALA A 282 -8.84 2.33 -1.46
C ALA A 282 -7.93 2.69 -2.64
N CYS A 283 -8.50 3.11 -3.78
CA CYS A 283 -7.74 3.55 -4.95
C CYS A 283 -6.94 4.83 -4.66
N ALA A 284 -7.54 5.81 -4.00
CA ALA A 284 -6.86 7.05 -3.61
C ALA A 284 -5.69 6.77 -2.66
N ARG A 285 -5.89 5.90 -1.67
CA ARG A 285 -4.80 5.45 -0.78
C ARG A 285 -3.68 4.78 -1.56
N ASN A 286 -3.98 3.87 -2.49
CA ASN A 286 -2.96 3.19 -3.30
C ASN A 286 -2.14 4.18 -4.15
N ILE A 287 -2.79 5.18 -4.76
CA ILE A 287 -2.10 6.24 -5.52
C ILE A 287 -1.16 7.04 -4.60
N LEU A 288 -1.62 7.40 -3.40
CA LEU A 288 -0.79 8.10 -2.41
C LEU A 288 0.41 7.25 -1.94
N GLN A 289 0.20 5.97 -1.67
CA GLN A 289 1.27 5.05 -1.27
C GLN A 289 2.29 4.83 -2.40
N ALA A 290 1.89 5.00 -3.66
CA ALA A 290 2.81 4.98 -4.80
C ALA A 290 3.60 6.29 -4.98
N ARG A 291 3.24 7.36 -4.27
CA ARG A 291 3.98 8.62 -4.29
C ARG A 291 5.32 8.48 -3.57
N GLU A 292 6.36 9.06 -4.16
CA GLU A 292 7.73 8.96 -3.67
C GLU A 292 8.52 10.23 -4.04
N VAL A 293 9.46 10.62 -3.18
CA VAL A 293 10.44 11.66 -3.53
C VAL A 293 11.56 11.03 -4.36
N SER A 294 11.70 11.47 -5.60
CA SER A 294 12.76 11.05 -6.52
C SER A 294 13.45 12.27 -7.11
N GLN A 295 14.78 12.36 -6.97
CA GLN A 295 15.60 13.48 -7.45
C GLN A 295 15.06 14.85 -7.01
N GLY A 296 14.60 14.95 -5.75
CA GLY A 296 14.05 16.19 -5.18
C GLY A 296 12.64 16.57 -5.64
N ARG A 297 11.98 15.72 -6.44
CA ARG A 297 10.58 15.89 -6.89
C ARG A 297 9.68 14.81 -6.33
N LEU A 298 8.45 15.16 -5.98
CA LEU A 298 7.39 14.19 -5.74
C LEU A 298 6.93 13.62 -7.07
N ILE A 299 7.06 12.31 -7.22
CA ILE A 299 6.59 11.56 -8.36
C ILE A 299 5.61 10.48 -7.90
N PHE A 300 4.66 10.15 -8.77
CA PHE A 300 3.81 8.99 -8.56
C PHE A 300 4.43 7.81 -9.32
N GLN A 301 4.93 6.83 -8.58
CA GLN A 301 5.33 5.55 -9.16
C GLN A 301 4.07 4.82 -9.64
N VAL A 302 4.25 3.88 -10.57
CA VAL A 302 3.13 3.05 -11.05
C VAL A 302 2.85 1.90 -10.10
N GLY A 303 3.86 1.44 -9.37
CA GLY A 303 3.68 0.47 -8.30
C GLY A 303 4.90 0.34 -7.39
N PRO A 304 4.82 -0.51 -6.35
CA PRO A 304 5.89 -0.69 -5.37
C PRO A 304 6.98 -1.69 -5.80
N THR A 305 6.79 -2.46 -6.89
CA THR A 305 7.69 -3.53 -7.35
C THR A 305 8.28 -3.24 -8.74
N VAL A 306 8.01 -4.06 -9.76
CA VAL A 306 8.55 -3.95 -11.14
C VAL A 306 8.25 -2.60 -11.78
N TYR A 307 7.14 -1.99 -11.35
CA TYR A 307 6.66 -0.69 -11.80
C TYR A 307 7.05 0.47 -10.85
N ARG A 308 8.01 0.24 -9.95
CA ARG A 308 8.61 1.30 -9.12
C ARG A 308 9.65 2.06 -9.94
N GLY A 309 9.15 2.95 -10.79
CA GLY A 309 9.95 3.83 -11.62
C GLY A 309 9.06 4.76 -12.45
N LEU A 310 9.69 5.60 -13.25
CA LEU A 310 8.99 6.44 -14.20
C LEU A 310 8.62 5.63 -15.45
N TRP A 311 7.32 5.46 -15.69
CA TRP A 311 6.75 4.82 -16.87
C TRP A 311 5.79 5.81 -17.52
N VAL A 312 6.07 6.23 -18.75
CA VAL A 312 5.36 7.37 -19.34
C VAL A 312 3.89 7.05 -19.61
N VAL A 313 3.60 5.86 -20.15
CA VAL A 313 2.23 5.45 -20.48
C VAL A 313 1.38 5.25 -19.24
N ASP A 314 1.83 4.42 -18.32
CA ASP A 314 1.12 4.12 -17.09
C ASP A 314 1.05 5.36 -16.17
N GLY A 315 2.15 6.11 -16.11
CA GLY A 315 2.25 7.37 -15.38
C GLY A 315 1.24 8.42 -15.85
N ASN A 316 0.92 8.48 -17.14
CA ASN A 316 -0.14 9.37 -17.64
C ASN A 316 -1.48 9.14 -16.91
N PHE A 317 -1.89 7.88 -16.73
CA PHE A 317 -3.15 7.56 -16.05
C PHE A 317 -3.10 7.88 -14.56
N ILE A 318 -1.95 7.63 -13.92
CA ILE A 318 -1.76 7.96 -12.50
C ILE A 318 -1.74 9.48 -12.29
N LEU A 319 -1.10 10.25 -13.16
CA LEU A 319 -1.09 11.72 -13.11
C LEU A 319 -2.49 12.30 -13.33
N GLU A 320 -3.27 11.77 -14.26
CA GLU A 320 -4.67 12.16 -14.44
C GLU A 320 -5.52 11.82 -13.20
N ALA A 321 -5.37 10.62 -12.64
CA ALA A 321 -6.07 10.24 -11.42
C ALA A 321 -5.70 11.14 -10.23
N ALA A 322 -4.41 11.40 -10.01
CA ALA A 322 -3.94 12.29 -8.96
C ALA A 322 -4.45 13.72 -9.13
N ARG A 323 -4.61 14.19 -10.37
CA ARG A 323 -5.23 15.49 -10.68
C ARG A 323 -6.71 15.51 -10.27
N TYR A 324 -7.46 14.45 -10.57
CA TYR A 324 -8.85 14.32 -10.10
C TYR A 324 -8.97 14.26 -8.57
N LEU A 325 -7.94 13.77 -7.88
CA LEU A 325 -7.87 13.73 -6.42
C LEU A 325 -7.40 15.05 -5.80
N GLY A 326 -6.98 16.05 -6.60
CA GLY A 326 -6.61 17.38 -6.13
C GLY A 326 -5.13 17.58 -5.77
N TYR A 327 -4.24 16.69 -6.24
CA TYR A 327 -2.79 16.79 -6.03
C TYR A 327 -2.09 17.61 -7.12
N ASP A 328 -2.57 18.84 -7.32
CA ASP A 328 -2.21 19.63 -8.49
C ASP A 328 -0.70 19.92 -8.61
N ALA A 329 -0.06 20.23 -7.48
CA ALA A 329 1.35 20.58 -7.42
C ALA A 329 2.24 19.35 -7.65
N GLU A 330 1.85 18.20 -7.09
CA GLU A 330 2.58 16.93 -7.26
C GLU A 330 2.44 16.38 -8.68
N VAL A 331 1.27 16.55 -9.31
CA VAL A 331 1.10 16.18 -10.72
C VAL A 331 1.96 17.04 -11.63
N GLN A 332 2.12 18.33 -11.32
CA GLN A 332 3.04 19.20 -12.06
C GLN A 332 4.49 18.70 -11.95
N GLN A 333 4.94 18.30 -10.75
CA GLN A 333 6.27 17.71 -10.56
C GLN A 333 6.46 16.38 -11.32
N GLY A 334 5.42 15.53 -11.37
CA GLY A 334 5.45 14.30 -12.15
C GLY A 334 5.51 14.53 -13.67
N LEU A 335 4.82 15.57 -14.15
CA LEU A 335 4.90 16.01 -15.54
C LEU A 335 6.31 16.51 -15.87
N GLU A 336 6.90 17.35 -15.03
CA GLU A 336 8.28 17.82 -15.17
C GLU A 336 9.30 16.68 -15.11
N ALA A 337 9.09 15.68 -14.26
CA ALA A 337 9.93 14.49 -14.20
C ALA A 337 9.89 13.68 -15.51
N THR A 338 8.74 13.67 -16.19
CA THR A 338 8.60 13.04 -17.52
C THR A 338 9.37 13.82 -18.58
N TRP A 339 9.17 15.13 -18.65
CA TRP A 339 9.84 15.98 -19.64
C TRP A 339 11.36 16.12 -19.41
N ALA A 340 11.83 15.94 -18.18
CA ALA A 340 13.26 15.86 -17.86
C ALA A 340 13.97 14.65 -18.50
N ARG A 341 13.21 13.67 -19.05
CA ARG A 341 13.77 12.55 -19.82
C ARG A 341 13.97 12.84 -21.30
N GLN A 342 13.61 14.04 -21.76
CA GLN A 342 13.82 14.42 -23.16
C GLN A 342 15.32 14.44 -23.51
N GLN A 343 15.68 13.75 -24.59
CA GLN A 343 17.04 13.64 -25.08
C GLN A 343 17.38 14.77 -26.06
N SER A 344 18.63 14.77 -26.55
CA SER A 344 19.12 15.77 -27.50
C SER A 344 18.42 15.72 -28.85
N ASP A 345 17.86 14.57 -29.22
CA ASP A 345 17.12 14.32 -30.46
C ASP A 345 15.59 14.56 -30.33
N GLY A 346 15.13 15.09 -29.18
CA GLY A 346 13.72 15.35 -28.93
C GLY A 346 12.95 14.18 -28.32
N GLY A 347 13.47 12.95 -28.41
CA GLY A 347 12.82 11.75 -27.90
C GLY A 347 12.74 11.71 -26.38
N ILE A 348 11.64 11.18 -25.85
CA ILE A 348 11.41 10.93 -24.42
C ILE A 348 11.29 9.44 -24.21
N PHE A 349 12.12 8.90 -23.32
CA PHE A 349 12.18 7.48 -22.99
C PHE A 349 12.39 7.29 -21.49
N ALA A 350 11.64 6.38 -20.87
CA ALA A 350 11.73 6.10 -19.44
C ALA A 350 12.00 4.61 -19.17
N GLY A 351 11.26 3.97 -18.24
CA GLY A 351 11.50 2.60 -17.79
C GLY A 351 11.59 1.54 -18.92
N GLY A 352 10.92 1.77 -20.05
CA GLY A 352 10.98 0.86 -21.20
C GLY A 352 12.22 0.98 -22.09
N GLY A 353 13.05 2.02 -21.90
CA GLY A 353 14.18 2.30 -22.79
C GLY A 353 13.77 2.82 -24.17
N LYS A 354 14.73 2.87 -25.10
CA LYS A 354 14.56 3.50 -26.43
C LYS A 354 13.56 2.80 -27.35
N GLU A 355 13.28 1.52 -27.11
CA GLU A 355 12.29 0.75 -27.88
C GLU A 355 10.85 1.22 -27.62
N HIS A 356 10.61 1.95 -26.53
CA HIS A 356 9.30 2.49 -26.19
C HIS A 356 9.05 3.84 -26.87
N TRP A 357 9.14 3.88 -28.19
CA TRP A 357 8.94 5.09 -29.01
C TRP A 357 7.61 5.80 -28.76
N LYS A 358 6.57 5.07 -28.33
CA LYS A 358 5.28 5.63 -27.93
C LYS A 358 5.35 6.60 -26.74
N ASP A 359 6.38 6.49 -25.90
CA ASP A 359 6.55 7.34 -24.70
C ASP A 359 6.60 8.83 -25.09
N THR A 360 7.22 9.18 -26.21
CA THR A 360 7.29 10.57 -26.69
C THR A 360 5.91 11.13 -27.01
N GLY A 361 5.12 10.40 -27.80
CA GLY A 361 3.75 10.80 -28.13
C GLY A 361 2.84 10.87 -26.91
N ILE A 362 3.00 9.95 -25.96
CA ILE A 362 2.23 9.98 -24.72
C ILE A 362 2.65 11.15 -23.83
N ALA A 363 3.93 11.50 -23.72
CA ALA A 363 4.36 12.67 -22.96
C ALA A 363 3.72 13.98 -23.50
N MET A 364 3.63 14.12 -24.83
CA MET A 364 2.90 15.22 -25.46
C MET A 364 1.40 15.19 -25.15
N PHE A 365 0.77 14.01 -25.26
CA PHE A 365 -0.63 13.83 -24.90
C PHE A 365 -0.89 14.21 -23.44
N THR A 366 -0.06 13.73 -22.51
CA THR A 366 -0.14 14.05 -21.08
C THR A 366 -0.02 15.56 -20.84
N LEU A 367 0.91 16.23 -21.51
CA LEU A 367 1.07 17.69 -21.40
C LEU A 367 -0.22 18.44 -21.77
N VAL A 368 -0.84 18.09 -22.91
CA VAL A 368 -2.12 18.68 -23.34
C VAL A 368 -3.22 18.33 -22.34
N ARG A 369 -3.32 17.06 -21.95
CA ARG A 369 -4.35 16.57 -21.03
C ARG A 369 -4.30 17.27 -19.68
N GLN A 370 -3.11 17.50 -19.14
CA GLN A 370 -2.94 18.20 -17.86
C GLN A 370 -3.30 19.69 -17.98
N ALA A 371 -3.02 20.34 -19.11
CA ALA A 371 -3.47 21.70 -19.38
C ALA A 371 -5.01 21.78 -19.49
N GLU A 372 -5.65 20.79 -20.14
CA GLU A 372 -7.11 20.68 -20.19
C GLU A 372 -7.72 20.50 -18.79
N LEU A 373 -7.16 19.61 -17.97
CA LEU A 373 -7.71 19.31 -16.65
C LEU A 373 -7.58 20.49 -15.68
N SER A 374 -6.44 21.18 -15.71
CA SER A 374 -6.19 22.38 -14.89
C SER A 374 -6.84 23.64 -15.45
N GLN A 375 -7.17 23.66 -16.74
CA GLN A 375 -7.55 24.86 -17.51
C GLN A 375 -6.45 25.93 -17.54
N ASP A 376 -5.21 25.59 -17.15
CA ASP A 376 -4.04 26.44 -17.28
C ASP A 376 -3.14 25.94 -18.42
N TRP A 377 -3.01 26.79 -19.44
CA TRP A 377 -2.21 26.51 -20.63
C TRP A 377 -0.84 27.19 -20.59
N SER A 378 -0.48 27.85 -19.48
CA SER A 378 0.80 28.54 -19.32
C SER A 378 1.99 27.59 -19.51
N TYR A 379 2.00 26.47 -18.81
CA TYR A 379 3.06 25.47 -18.88
C TYR A 379 3.12 24.80 -20.27
N PHE A 380 1.98 24.44 -20.86
CA PHE A 380 1.93 23.92 -22.24
C PHE A 380 2.58 24.89 -23.24
N ARG A 381 2.27 26.19 -23.13
CA ARG A 381 2.88 27.23 -23.98
C ARG A 381 4.38 27.36 -23.75
N ALA A 382 4.83 27.31 -22.49
CA ALA A 382 6.25 27.34 -22.15
C ALA A 382 7.03 26.14 -22.72
N MET A 383 6.38 24.97 -22.83
CA MET A 383 6.96 23.73 -23.34
C MET A 383 6.94 23.61 -24.87
N GLN A 384 6.41 24.59 -25.62
CA GLN A 384 6.37 24.54 -27.09
C GLN A 384 7.73 24.26 -27.75
N PRO A 385 8.86 24.88 -27.31
CA PRO A 385 10.17 24.56 -27.89
C PRO A 385 10.57 23.09 -27.69
N ASN A 386 10.24 22.52 -26.54
CA ASN A 386 10.49 21.10 -26.25
C ASN A 386 9.61 20.19 -27.10
N VAL A 387 8.34 20.55 -27.35
CA VAL A 387 7.42 19.75 -28.17
C VAL A 387 7.82 19.74 -29.65
N LEU A 388 8.39 20.85 -30.15
CA LEU A 388 8.80 20.98 -31.56
C LEU A 388 10.17 20.38 -31.87
N LYS A 389 10.96 20.05 -30.84
CA LYS A 389 12.24 19.39 -30.94
C LYS A 389 12.05 17.89 -31.09
#